data_AF-A0A9E0DBF2-F1
#
_entry.id   AF-A0A9E0DBF2-F1
#
_cell.length_a   1.000
_cell.length_b   1.000
_cell.length_c   1.000
_cell.angle_alpha   90.00
_cell.angle_beta   90.00
_cell.angle_gamma   90.00
#
_symmetry.space_group_name_H-M   'P 1'
#
loop_
_entity.id
_entity.type
_entity.pdbx_description
1 polymer ?
#
loop_
_entity_poly.entity_id
_entity_poly.type
_entity_poly.pdbx_seq_one_letter_code
_entity_poly.pdbx_strand_id
1 'polypeptide(L)'
;MDIVSTALVSAAVAGLTSGTGKVLEKSLVDAYEYLKSIIVEKLGKNNDLIQAVENLEDKPLSNGRKETLIEEVSASNLNDDVEVLNAAKQLLRLVRNSADTEIHTQTATGDYIAQSDRNSTASVNVEK
;
A
#
# COMPACT_ATOMS: atom_id res chain seq x y z
N MET A 1 5.73 -9.74 13.08
CA MET A 1 4.92 -8.55 12.78
C MET A 1 3.56 -9.01 12.35
N ASP A 2 2.51 -8.52 13.00
CA ASP A 2 1.12 -8.85 12.69
C ASP A 2 0.65 -8.15 11.41
N ILE A 3 -0.61 -8.39 11.01
CA ILE A 3 -1.16 -7.89 9.75
C ILE A 3 -1.53 -6.40 9.80
N VAL A 4 -1.82 -5.85 10.97
CA VAL A 4 -2.17 -4.43 11.16
C VAL A 4 -0.90 -3.59 11.08
N SER A 5 0.14 -3.96 11.83
CA SER A 5 1.50 -3.40 11.72
C SER A 5 2.01 -3.52 10.28
N THR A 6 1.90 -4.75 9.74
CA THR A 6 1.73 -5.09 8.32
C THR A 6 1.42 -3.93 7.38
N ALA A 7 0.12 -3.62 7.42
CA ALA A 7 -0.56 -2.70 6.54
C ALA A 7 -0.09 -1.27 6.73
N LEU A 8 0.02 -0.80 7.98
CA LEU A 8 0.37 0.57 8.31
C LEU A 8 1.79 0.92 7.84
N VAL A 9 2.78 0.06 8.14
CA VAL A 9 4.17 0.28 7.68
C VAL A 9 4.26 0.23 6.16
N SER A 10 3.63 -0.76 5.54
CA SER A 10 3.68 -0.92 4.09
C SER A 10 3.03 0.26 3.36
N ALA A 11 1.88 0.74 3.85
CA ALA A 11 1.18 1.89 3.28
C ALA A 11 1.95 3.19 3.49
N ALA A 12 2.51 3.42 4.68
CA ALA A 12 3.32 4.61 4.96
C ALA A 12 4.57 4.66 4.08
N VAL A 13 5.25 3.52 3.87
CA VAL A 13 6.38 3.43 2.95
C VAL A 13 5.94 3.60 1.50
N ALA A 14 4.85 2.94 1.09
CA ALA A 14 4.30 3.06 -0.26
C ALA A 14 3.99 4.52 -0.62
N GLY A 15 3.44 5.29 0.34
CA GLY A 15 3.17 6.72 0.25
C GLY A 15 4.39 7.61 0.03
N LEU A 16 5.59 7.17 0.45
CA LEU A 16 6.85 7.84 0.10
C LEU A 16 7.34 7.47 -1.30
N THR A 17 7.28 6.19 -1.66
CA THR A 17 7.77 5.67 -2.94
C THR A 17 6.90 6.03 -4.13
N SER A 18 5.62 6.37 -3.91
CA SER A 18 4.74 6.90 -4.97
C SER A 18 5.19 8.27 -5.48
N GLY A 19 6.04 8.97 -4.72
CA GLY A 19 6.63 10.25 -5.13
C GLY A 19 5.57 11.34 -5.34
N THR A 20 5.99 12.59 -5.28
CA THR A 20 5.15 13.78 -5.50
C THR A 20 4.65 13.92 -6.95
N GLY A 21 4.50 12.82 -7.69
CA GLY A 21 4.18 12.80 -9.12
C GLY A 21 3.35 11.61 -9.62
N LYS A 22 3.11 10.56 -8.83
CA LYS A 22 2.06 9.57 -9.13
C LYS A 22 1.00 9.68 -8.07
N VAL A 23 -0.18 10.16 -8.49
CA VAL A 23 -1.41 10.16 -7.69
C VAL A 23 -1.49 8.84 -6.95
N LEU A 24 -1.30 8.87 -5.62
CA LEU A 24 -1.69 7.74 -4.78
C LEU A 24 -3.12 7.41 -5.18
N GLU A 25 -3.37 6.17 -5.59
CA GLU A 25 -4.72 5.78 -5.98
C GLU A 25 -5.65 6.19 -4.85
N LYS A 26 -6.70 6.95 -5.19
CA LYS A 26 -7.65 7.47 -4.20
C LYS A 26 -8.14 6.36 -3.26
N SER A 27 -8.28 5.15 -3.80
CA SER A 27 -8.62 3.93 -3.05
C SER A 27 -7.61 3.57 -1.95
N LEU A 28 -6.30 3.77 -2.18
CA LEU A 28 -5.27 3.51 -1.17
C LEU A 28 -5.33 4.54 -0.04
N VAL A 29 -5.50 5.82 -0.38
CA VAL A 29 -5.67 6.90 0.62
C VAL A 29 -6.93 6.67 1.44
N ASP A 30 -8.07 6.43 0.77
CA ASP A 30 -9.35 6.20 1.42
C ASP A 30 -9.28 4.95 2.34
N ALA A 31 -8.60 3.88 1.93
CA ALA A 31 -8.42 2.68 2.75
C ALA A 31 -7.50 2.90 3.96
N TYR A 32 -6.46 3.72 3.81
CA TYR A 32 -5.54 4.06 4.90
C TYR A 32 -6.23 4.94 5.94
N GLU A 33 -6.94 5.99 5.50
CA GLU A 33 -7.74 6.85 6.37
C GLU A 33 -8.85 6.07 7.08
N TYR A 34 -9.51 5.13 6.40
CA TYR A 34 -10.51 4.26 7.01
C TYR A 34 -9.91 3.34 8.10
N LEU A 35 -8.72 2.77 7.87
CA LEU A 35 -8.04 1.99 8.90
C LEU A 35 -7.70 2.87 10.11
N LYS A 36 -7.18 4.08 9.90
CA LYS A 36 -6.90 5.04 10.98
C LYS A 36 -8.18 5.42 11.73
N SER A 37 -9.28 5.69 11.05
CA SER A 37 -10.53 6.08 11.69
C SER A 37 -11.07 4.98 12.59
N ILE A 38 -11.07 3.73 12.14
CA ILE A 38 -11.50 2.60 12.97
C ILE A 38 -10.59 2.46 14.20
N ILE A 39 -9.27 2.58 14.04
CA ILE A 39 -8.33 2.49 15.17
C ILE A 39 -8.61 3.61 16.19
N VAL A 40 -8.85 4.85 15.72
CA VAL A 40 -9.22 5.98 16.59
C VAL A 40 -10.56 5.75 17.28
N GLU A 41 -11.56 5.17 16.60
CA GLU A 41 -12.86 4.86 17.19
C GLU A 41 -12.75 3.80 18.29
N LYS A 42 -11.87 2.81 18.12
CA LYS A 42 -11.70 1.69 19.08
C LYS A 42 -10.85 2.08 20.29
N LEU A 43 -9.77 2.83 20.07
CA LEU A 43 -8.79 3.14 21.12
C LEU A 43 -8.88 4.58 21.67
N GLY A 44 -9.58 5.45 20.96
CA GLY A 44 -9.61 6.88 21.23
C GLY A 44 -8.43 7.64 20.62
N LYS A 45 -8.65 8.93 20.36
CA LYS A 45 -7.67 9.81 19.68
C LYS A 45 -6.37 10.06 20.46
N ASN A 46 -6.38 9.87 21.77
CA ASN A 46 -5.24 10.14 22.65
C ASN A 46 -4.41 8.88 22.99
N ASN A 47 -4.60 7.80 22.23
CA ASN A 47 -3.89 6.55 22.46
C ASN A 47 -2.47 6.58 21.85
N ASP A 48 -1.51 5.93 22.51
CA ASP A 48 -0.11 5.87 22.09
C ASP A 48 0.06 5.26 20.68
N LEU A 49 -0.82 4.34 20.28
CA LEU A 49 -0.81 3.80 18.92
C LEU A 49 -1.10 4.88 17.86
N ILE A 50 -2.04 5.79 18.12
CA ILE A 50 -2.37 6.86 17.18
C ILE A 50 -1.16 7.78 16.99
N GLN A 51 -0.48 8.11 18.09
CA GLN A 51 0.76 8.89 18.03
C GLN A 51 1.88 8.13 17.29
N ALA A 52 1.99 6.81 17.49
CA ALA A 52 2.96 5.99 16.77
C ALA A 52 2.71 5.99 15.25
N VAL A 53 1.44 5.95 14.83
CA VAL A 53 1.06 6.08 13.41
C VAL A 53 1.45 7.44 12.84
N GLU A 54 1.09 8.53 13.51
CA GLU A 54 1.45 9.90 13.07
C GLU A 54 2.96 10.10 12.99
N ASN A 55 3.69 9.60 13.99
CA ASN A 55 5.15 9.61 13.97
C ASN A 55 5.69 8.79 12.79
N LEU A 56 5.12 7.62 12.50
CA LEU A 56 5.57 6.84 11.36
C LEU A 56 5.32 7.57 10.04
N GLU A 57 4.19 8.24 9.86
CA GLU A 57 3.87 9.05 8.67
C GLU A 57 4.90 10.15 8.39
N ASP A 58 5.42 10.78 9.45
CA ASP A 58 6.45 11.81 9.35
C ASP A 58 7.80 11.25 8.87
N LYS A 59 8.16 10.03 9.27
CA LYS A 59 9.40 9.35 8.83
C LYS A 59 9.18 7.85 8.59
N PRO A 60 8.54 7.46 7.49
CA PRO A 60 8.14 6.07 7.24
C PRO A 60 9.30 5.10 7.04
N LEU A 61 10.52 5.60 6.76
CA LEU A 61 11.73 4.78 6.63
C LEU A 61 12.47 4.57 7.97
N SER A 62 12.06 5.24 9.06
CA SER A 62 12.72 5.13 10.35
C SER A 62 12.44 3.77 11.00
N ASN A 63 13.50 2.96 11.21
CA ASN A 63 13.36 1.66 11.87
C ASN A 63 12.81 1.78 13.29
N GLY A 64 13.28 2.75 14.09
CA GLY A 64 12.78 2.93 15.45
C GLY A 64 11.29 3.28 15.50
N ARG A 65 10.78 4.07 14.54
CA ARG A 65 9.34 4.39 14.49
C ARG A 65 8.49 3.19 14.05
N LYS A 66 9.03 2.31 13.21
CA LYS A 66 8.37 1.05 12.85
C LYS A 66 8.31 0.11 14.05
N GLU A 67 9.39 -0.01 14.81
CA GLU A 67 9.45 -0.84 16.02
C GLU A 67 8.44 -0.36 17.07
N THR A 68 8.41 0.94 17.36
CA THR A 68 7.40 1.52 18.27
C THR A 68 5.98 1.22 17.81
N LEU A 69 5.66 1.36 16.52
CA LEU A 69 4.34 1.00 16.02
C LEU A 69 3.99 -0.47 16.29
N ILE A 70 4.93 -1.39 16.03
CA ILE A 70 4.71 -2.83 16.23
C ILE A 70 4.43 -3.14 17.70
N GLU A 71 5.15 -2.49 18.61
CA GLU A 71 4.93 -2.61 20.05
C GLU A 71 3.52 -2.13 20.44
N GLU A 72 3.12 -0.94 20.00
CA GLU A 72 1.80 -0.36 20.32
C GLU A 72 0.63 -1.14 19.71
N VAL A 73 0.78 -1.68 18.49
CA VAL A 73 -0.23 -2.56 17.87
C VAL A 73 -0.38 -3.86 18.68
N SER A 74 0.73 -4.39 19.20
CA SER A 74 0.70 -5.59 20.03
C SER A 74 0.05 -5.32 21.39
N ALA A 75 0.25 -4.14 21.97
CA ALA A 75 -0.33 -3.73 23.26
C ALA A 75 -1.83 -3.42 23.18
N SER A 76 -2.33 -3.02 22.01
CA SER A 76 -3.71 -2.56 21.81
C SER A 76 -4.74 -3.66 21.51
N ASN A 77 -4.33 -4.94 21.43
CA ASN A 77 -5.18 -6.10 21.13
C ASN A 77 -6.02 -5.96 19.83
N LEU A 78 -5.65 -5.07 18.92
CA LEU A 78 -6.35 -4.88 17.64
C LEU A 78 -6.25 -6.09 16.71
N ASN A 79 -5.32 -7.00 17.01
CA ASN A 79 -5.12 -8.25 16.29
C ASN A 79 -6.29 -9.23 16.42
N ASP A 80 -7.21 -9.01 17.36
CA ASP A 80 -8.43 -9.81 17.52
C ASP A 80 -9.68 -9.12 16.97
N ASP A 81 -9.59 -7.84 16.60
CA ASP A 81 -10.74 -7.09 16.06
C ASP A 81 -10.92 -7.40 14.56
N VAL A 82 -12.02 -8.09 14.24
CA VAL A 82 -12.34 -8.55 12.88
C VAL A 82 -12.46 -7.39 11.89
N GLU A 83 -12.98 -6.23 12.33
CA GLU A 83 -13.14 -5.05 11.48
C GLU A 83 -11.79 -4.45 11.14
N VAL A 84 -10.91 -4.29 12.14
CA VAL A 84 -9.54 -3.78 11.96
C VAL A 84 -8.72 -4.73 11.08
N LEU A 85 -8.81 -6.04 11.32
CA LEU A 85 -8.13 -7.05 10.49
C LEU A 85 -8.59 -6.99 9.04
N ASN A 86 -9.89 -6.79 8.79
CA ASN A 86 -10.42 -6.70 7.43
C ASN A 86 -10.00 -5.40 6.73
N ALA A 87 -9.97 -4.27 7.44
CA ALA A 87 -9.44 -3.02 6.91
C ALA A 87 -7.93 -3.13 6.58
N ALA A 88 -7.13 -3.72 7.48
CA ALA A 88 -5.71 -3.94 7.26
C ALA A 88 -5.43 -4.87 6.06
N LYS A 89 -6.20 -5.95 5.90
CA LYS A 89 -6.12 -6.84 4.71
C LYS A 89 -6.41 -6.11 3.41
N GLN A 90 -7.44 -5.27 3.40
CA GLN A 90 -7.82 -4.49 2.22
C GLN A 90 -6.72 -3.50 1.84
N LEU A 91 -6.19 -2.77 2.83
CA LEU A 91 -5.08 -1.85 2.64
C LEU A 91 -3.84 -2.56 2.09
N LEU A 92 -3.44 -3.70 2.68
CA LEU A 92 -2.30 -4.49 2.17
C LEU A 92 -2.48 -4.96 0.74
N ARG A 93 -3.70 -5.36 0.36
CA ARG A 93 -4.00 -5.74 -1.03
C ARG A 93 -3.78 -4.57 -1.98
N LEU A 94 -4.26 -3.38 -1.62
CA LEU A 94 -4.06 -2.17 -2.41
C LEU A 94 -2.57 -1.81 -2.52
N VAL A 95 -1.83 -1.82 -1.40
CA VAL A 95 -0.38 -1.56 -1.41
C VAL A 95 0.36 -2.52 -2.35
N ARG A 96 0.03 -3.81 -2.30
CA ARG A 96 0.64 -4.82 -3.18
C ARG A 96 0.32 -4.57 -4.64
N ASN A 97 -0.94 -4.28 -4.96
CA ASN A 97 -1.35 -3.98 -6.33
C ASN A 97 -0.71 -2.69 -6.87
N SER A 98 -0.44 -1.70 -6.01
CA SER A 98 0.25 -0.47 -6.39
C SER A 98 1.77 -0.62 -6.51
N ALA A 99 2.38 -1.54 -5.74
CA ALA A 99 3.80 -1.86 -5.81
C ALA A 99 4.13 -2.80 -6.98
N ASP A 100 3.16 -3.64 -7.37
CA ASP A 100 3.15 -4.34 -8.63
C ASP A 100 2.91 -3.31 -9.73
N THR A 101 3.95 -2.54 -10.03
CA THR A 101 4.09 -1.93 -11.35
C THR A 101 4.10 -3.14 -12.25
N GLU A 102 2.93 -3.50 -12.81
CA GLU A 102 2.80 -4.66 -13.68
C GLU A 102 4.00 -4.63 -14.63
N ILE A 103 4.97 -5.52 -14.41
CA ILE A 103 6.08 -5.66 -15.35
C ILE A 103 5.44 -6.39 -16.52
N HIS A 104 4.82 -5.62 -17.40
CA HIS A 104 4.29 -6.07 -18.68
C HIS A 104 5.48 -6.33 -19.60
N THR A 105 6.25 -7.38 -19.30
CA THR A 105 7.34 -7.82 -20.17
C THR A 105 6.72 -8.55 -21.35
N GLN A 106 6.49 -7.81 -22.44
CA GLN A 106 6.12 -8.40 -23.71
C GLN A 106 7.41 -8.86 -24.40
N THR A 107 7.83 -10.11 -24.16
CA THR A 107 8.96 -10.70 -24.91
C THR A 107 8.43 -11.34 -26.17
N ALA A 108 8.95 -10.95 -27.34
CA ALA A 108 8.70 -11.66 -28.58
C ALA A 108 10.02 -11.92 -29.33
N THR A 109 10.10 -13.10 -29.93
CA THR A 109 11.30 -13.58 -30.63
C THR A 109 10.87 -14.18 -31.96
N GLY A 110 11.37 -13.62 -33.06
CA GLY A 110 11.00 -14.00 -34.42
C GLY A 110 10.97 -12.78 -35.36
N ASP A 111 10.52 -12.98 -36.59
CA ASP A 111 10.32 -11.93 -37.59
C ASP A 111 8.82 -11.54 -37.67
N TYR A 112 8.52 -10.31 -38.10
CA TYR A 112 7.14 -9.81 -38.32
C TYR A 112 6.27 -9.61 -37.07
N ILE A 113 6.87 -9.24 -35.94
CA ILE A 113 6.12 -9.02 -34.69
C ILE A 113 5.60 -7.57 -34.61
N ALA A 114 4.30 -7.43 -34.30
CA ALA A 114 3.72 -6.21 -33.74
C ALA A 114 3.30 -6.47 -32.30
N GLN A 115 3.80 -5.66 -31.38
CA GLN A 115 3.41 -5.66 -29.97
C GLN A 115 2.84 -4.30 -29.62
N SER A 116 1.68 -4.29 -28.95
CA SER A 116 1.11 -3.10 -28.34
C SER A 116 0.71 -3.39 -26.90
N ASP A 117 0.87 -2.39 -26.04
CA ASP A 117 0.34 -2.40 -24.68
C ASP A 117 -0.70 -1.28 -24.52
N ARG A 118 -1.67 -1.49 -23.62
CA ARG A 118 -2.83 -0.64 -23.25
C ARG A 118 -3.39 0.32 -24.32
N ASN A 119 -4.65 0.11 -24.70
CA ASN A 119 -5.45 1.00 -25.55
C ASN A 119 -4.73 1.48 -26.84
N SER A 120 -3.88 0.60 -27.39
CA SER A 120 -3.01 0.91 -28.53
C SER A 120 -3.11 -0.19 -29.58
N THR A 121 -2.98 0.21 -30.84
CA THR A 121 -3.01 -0.69 -31.99
C THR A 121 -1.62 -0.74 -32.63
N ALA A 122 -1.07 -1.94 -32.77
CA ALA A 122 0.13 -2.18 -33.58
C ALA A 122 -0.27 -2.99 -34.84
N SER A 123 0.26 -2.62 -35.99
CA SER A 123 0.02 -3.31 -37.26
C SER A 123 1.35 -3.47 -38.01
N VAL A 124 1.58 -4.64 -38.60
CA VAL A 124 2.69 -4.89 -39.52
C VAL A 124 2.13 -5.02 -40.93
N ASN A 125 2.62 -4.21 -41.86
CA ASN A 125 2.37 -4.37 -43.28
C ASN A 125 3.67 -4.82 -43.96
N VAL A 126 3.66 -5.97 -44.64
CA VAL A 126 4.81 -6.52 -45.33
C VAL A 126 4.51 -6.50 -46.82
N GLU A 127 5.21 -5.64 -47.55
CA GLU A 127 5.11 -5.57 -49.00
C GLU A 127 6.24 -6.41 -49.62
N LYS A 128 5.90 -7.13 -50.69
CA LYS A 128 6.75 -8.13 -51.34
C LYS A 128 7.77 -7.52 -52.29
#